data_AF-A0A6N8Y5M9-F1
#
_entry.id   AF-A0A6N8Y5M9-F1
#
_cell.length_a   1.000
_cell.length_b   1.000
_cell.length_c   1.000
_cell.angle_alpha   90.00
_cell.angle_beta   90.00
_cell.angle_gamma   90.00
#
_symmetry.space_group_name_H-M   'P 1'
#
loop_
_entity.id
_entity.type
_entity.pdbx_description
1 polymer ?
#
loop_
_entity_poly.entity_id
_entity_poly.type
_entity_poly.pdbx_seq_one_letter_code
_entity_poly.pdbx_strand_id
1 'polypeptide(L)'
;MALNSHSAVPVIGASGAISGVLGAYMLFFPRSRILTLFIVLVFVYFVRIRAYLFIIFWFAVQFLTGIGYIGDAGTEGLWAHMSGFACGAIAGGGFLYTRGYRRKKYRAGYGPGWYGQND
;
A
#
# COMPACT_ATOMS: atom_id res chain seq x y z
N MET A 1 -7.09 -2.46 17.72
CA MET A 1 -5.96 -3.33 18.16
C MET A 1 -6.50 -4.20 19.28
N ALA A 2 -6.85 -5.45 18.98
CA ALA A 2 -7.25 -6.42 20.00
C ALA A 2 -6.00 -7.24 20.38
N LEU A 3 -5.60 -7.17 21.64
CA LEU A 3 -4.45 -7.87 22.19
C LEU A 3 -4.91 -9.28 22.61
N ASN A 4 -4.63 -10.29 21.78
CA ASN A 4 -4.71 -11.68 22.24
C ASN A 4 -3.37 -12.03 22.90
N SER A 5 -3.30 -11.83 24.22
CA SER A 5 -2.09 -11.93 25.03
C SER A 5 -1.66 -13.36 25.39
N HIS A 6 -2.26 -14.39 24.79
CA HIS A 6 -2.04 -15.80 25.19
C HIS A 6 -1.59 -16.74 24.06
N SER A 7 -1.24 -16.21 22.88
CA SER A 7 -0.62 -17.00 21.81
C SER A 7 0.90 -16.94 21.90
N ALA A 8 1.56 -18.10 22.07
CA ALA A 8 3.01 -18.24 22.08
C ALA A 8 3.69 -17.94 20.72
N VAL A 9 2.91 -17.60 19.69
CA VAL A 9 3.42 -17.16 18.39
C VAL A 9 2.76 -15.82 18.02
N PRO A 10 3.48 -14.68 18.10
CA PRO A 10 2.94 -13.37 17.74
C PRO A 10 2.92 -13.21 16.21
N VAL A 11 2.06 -13.95 15.52
CA VAL A 11 1.88 -13.82 14.05
C VAL A 11 0.99 -12.61 13.69
N ILE A 12 0.34 -11.99 14.69
CA ILE A 12 -0.73 -11.00 14.53
C ILE A 12 -0.24 -9.67 13.90
N GLY A 13 1.08 -9.44 13.77
CA GLY A 13 1.64 -8.20 13.19
C GLY A 13 2.21 -8.30 11.78
N ALA A 14 2.65 -9.48 11.34
CA ALA A 14 3.42 -9.61 10.09
C ALA A 14 2.56 -9.34 8.84
N SER A 15 1.34 -9.85 8.82
CA SER A 15 0.41 -9.68 7.69
C SER A 15 -0.10 -8.23 7.55
N GLY A 16 -0.25 -7.52 8.67
CA GLY A 16 -0.53 -6.08 8.69
C GLY A 16 0.62 -5.26 8.12
N ALA A 17 1.86 -5.61 8.44
CA ALA A 17 3.04 -4.95 7.88
C ALA A 17 3.15 -5.13 6.36
N ILE A 18 2.89 -6.35 5.85
CA ILE A 18 2.83 -6.62 4.40
C ILE A 18 1.75 -5.76 3.73
N SER A 19 0.57 -5.65 4.35
CA SER A 19 -0.51 -4.78 3.88
C SER A 19 -0.07 -3.31 3.82
N GLY A 20 0.70 -2.83 4.80
CA GLY A 20 1.29 -1.50 4.77
C GLY A 20 2.30 -1.30 3.64
N VAL A 21 3.15 -2.28 3.39
CA VAL A 21 4.07 -2.25 2.24
C VAL A 21 3.28 -2.18 0.92
N LEU A 22 2.18 -2.93 0.78
CA LEU A 22 1.30 -2.87 -0.39
C LEU A 22 0.66 -1.49 -0.58
N GLY A 23 0.21 -0.85 0.52
CA GLY A 23 -0.33 0.51 0.49
C GLY A 23 0.68 1.55 0.00
N ALA A 24 1.91 1.50 0.49
CA ALA A 24 2.99 2.35 0.01
C ALA A 24 3.40 2.02 -1.45
N TYR A 25 3.47 0.73 -1.79
CA TYR A 25 3.83 0.25 -3.12
C TYR A 25 2.87 0.76 -4.19
N MET A 26 1.57 0.79 -3.90
CA MET A 26 0.55 1.30 -4.82
C MET A 26 0.82 2.76 -5.22
N LEU A 27 1.30 3.58 -4.28
CA LEU A 27 1.62 4.99 -4.51
C LEU A 27 2.95 5.18 -5.23
N PHE A 28 3.95 4.38 -4.91
CA PHE A 28 5.28 4.48 -5.52
C PHE A 28 5.35 3.88 -6.92
N PHE A 29 4.60 2.81 -7.19
CA PHE A 29 4.70 2.02 -8.42
C PHE A 29 3.36 1.79 -9.13
N PRO A 30 2.58 2.84 -9.44
CA PRO A 30 1.25 2.70 -10.05
C PRO A 30 1.29 2.09 -11.46
N ARG A 31 2.44 2.13 -12.16
CA ARG A 31 2.59 1.57 -13.51
C ARG A 31 3.26 0.19 -13.54
N SER A 32 3.63 -0.36 -12.39
CA SER A 32 4.23 -1.70 -12.31
C SER A 32 3.24 -2.75 -12.78
N ARG A 33 3.74 -3.75 -13.51
CA ARG A 33 2.97 -4.94 -13.88
C ARG A 33 3.49 -6.12 -13.08
N ILE A 34 2.59 -6.82 -12.41
CA ILE A 34 2.89 -8.03 -11.66
C ILE A 34 2.42 -9.24 -12.48
N LEU A 35 3.17 -10.34 -12.40
CA LEU A 35 2.74 -11.62 -12.93
C LEU A 35 1.82 -12.26 -11.88
N THR A 36 0.55 -12.36 -12.20
CA THR A 36 -0.46 -12.89 -11.30
C THR A 36 -0.88 -14.27 -11.76
N LEU A 37 -0.96 -15.18 -10.79
CA LEU A 37 -1.55 -16.50 -10.96
C LEU A 37 -3.06 -16.38 -10.87
N PHE A 38 -3.77 -16.67 -11.96
CA PHE A 38 -5.21 -16.68 -12.02
C PHE A 38 -5.70 -18.11 -12.24
N ILE A 39 -6.25 -18.72 -11.19
CA ILE A 39 -6.71 -20.12 -11.20
C ILE A 39 -8.23 -20.12 -11.38
N VAL A 40 -8.72 -20.75 -12.44
CA VAL A 40 -10.15 -20.91 -12.73
C VAL A 40 -10.48 -22.40 -12.78
N LEU A 41 -11.09 -22.91 -11.70
CA LEU A 41 -11.52 -24.30 -11.46
C LEU A 41 -10.41 -25.36 -11.60
N VAL A 42 -9.87 -25.54 -12.81
CA VAL A 42 -8.82 -26.52 -13.15
C VAL A 42 -7.69 -25.88 -13.98
N PHE A 43 -7.93 -24.70 -14.57
CA PHE A 43 -6.95 -24.03 -15.42
C PHE A 43 -6.13 -23.00 -14.65
N VAL A 44 -4.82 -23.00 -14.88
CA VAL A 44 -3.86 -22.07 -14.28
C VAL A 44 -3.36 -21.11 -15.36
N TYR A 45 -3.70 -19.83 -15.23
CA TYR A 45 -3.28 -18.78 -16.14
C TYR A 45 -2.26 -17.85 -15.47
N PHE A 46 -1.20 -17.50 -16.21
CA PHE A 46 -0.23 -16.48 -15.80
C PHE A 46 -0.53 -15.18 -16.55
N VAL A 47 -1.13 -14.21 -15.87
CA VAL A 47 -1.55 -12.96 -16.49
C VAL A 47 -0.75 -11.80 -15.91
N ARG A 48 -0.22 -10.94 -16.78
CA ARG A 48 0.46 -9.71 -16.36
C ARG A 48 -0.55 -8.58 -16.20
N ILE A 49 -0.92 -8.26 -14.96
CA ILE A 49 -1.85 -7.18 -14.63
C ILE A 49 -1.13 -6.01 -13.95
N ARG A 50 -1.73 -4.83 -14.03
CA ARG A 50 -1.22 -3.64 -13.34
C ARG A 50 -1.35 -3.83 -11.83
N ALA A 51 -0.29 -3.53 -11.08
CA ALA A 51 -0.24 -3.79 -9.65
C ALA A 51 -1.38 -3.10 -8.88
N TYR A 52 -1.73 -1.86 -9.22
CA TYR A 52 -2.81 -1.14 -8.52
C TYR A 52 -4.18 -1.83 -8.67
N LEU A 53 -4.47 -2.45 -9.83
CA LEU A 53 -5.73 -3.16 -10.04
C LEU A 53 -5.84 -4.34 -9.09
N PHE A 54 -4.76 -5.12 -8.99
CA PHE A 54 -4.70 -6.26 -8.09
C PHE A 54 -4.80 -5.85 -6.63
N ILE A 55 -4.07 -4.81 -6.23
CA ILE A 55 -4.04 -4.33 -4.85
C ILE A 55 -5.39 -3.77 -4.42
N ILE A 56 -6.06 -2.99 -5.27
CA ILE A 56 -7.41 -2.46 -4.98
C ILE A 56 -8.43 -3.60 -4.92
N PHE A 57 -8.37 -4.54 -5.87
CA PHE A 57 -9.25 -5.72 -5.86
C PHE A 57 -9.08 -6.52 -4.56
N TRP A 58 -7.83 -6.83 -4.19
CA TRP A 58 -7.52 -7.55 -2.97
C TRP A 58 -8.03 -6.81 -1.73
N PHE A 59 -7.76 -5.50 -1.63
CA PHE A 59 -8.25 -4.67 -0.51
C PHE A 59 -9.79 -4.62 -0.46
N ALA A 60 -10.46 -4.54 -1.61
CA ALA A 60 -11.91 -4.55 -1.68
C ALA A 60 -12.50 -5.88 -1.20
N VAL A 61 -11.89 -7.01 -1.55
CA VAL A 61 -12.27 -8.32 -1.00
C VAL A 61 -12.12 -8.33 0.52
N GLN A 62 -10.98 -7.89 1.05
CA GLN A 62 -10.76 -7.81 2.51
C GLN A 62 -11.81 -6.93 3.20
N PHE A 63 -12.19 -5.81 2.57
CA PHE A 63 -13.19 -4.87 3.08
C PHE A 63 -14.60 -5.45 3.07
N LEU A 64 -15.03 -6.02 1.94
CA LEU A 64 -16.36 -6.61 1.79
C LEU A 64 -16.52 -7.84 2.70
N THR A 65 -15.49 -8.68 2.79
CA THR A 65 -15.47 -9.80 3.75
C THR A 65 -15.51 -9.29 5.19
N GLY A 66 -14.74 -8.23 5.51
CA GLY A 66 -14.77 -7.62 6.85
C GLY A 66 -16.15 -7.10 7.25
N ILE A 67 -16.90 -6.53 6.31
CA ILE A 67 -18.29 -6.07 6.54
C ILE A 67 -19.27 -7.25 6.66
N GLY A 68 -19.11 -8.29 5.85
CA GLY A 68 -20.02 -9.44 5.83
C GLY A 68 -19.99 -10.30 7.11
N TYR A 69 -18.89 -10.25 7.85
CA TYR A 69 -18.65 -11.09 9.04
C TYR A 69 -18.43 -10.27 10.32
N ILE A 70 -18.99 -9.05 10.39
CA ILE A 70 -18.87 -8.19 11.59
C ILE A 70 -19.44 -8.94 12.81
N GLY A 71 -18.58 -9.26 13.78
CA GLY A 71 -18.95 -9.92 15.03
C GLY A 71 -18.58 -11.41 15.09
N ASP A 72 -18.11 -12.01 14.00
CA ASP A 72 -17.60 -13.38 14.00
C ASP A 72 -16.15 -13.45 14.48
N ALA A 73 -15.86 -14.48 15.27
CA ALA A 73 -14.50 -14.83 15.69
C ALA A 73 -13.66 -15.20 14.44
N GLY A 74 -12.50 -14.56 14.28
CA GLY A 74 -11.62 -14.76 13.12
C GLY A 74 -11.55 -13.59 12.13
N THR A 75 -12.32 -12.52 12.34
CA THR A 75 -12.24 -11.30 11.51
C THR A 75 -11.12 -10.33 11.91
N GLU A 76 -10.41 -10.59 13.01
CA GLU A 76 -9.38 -9.70 13.56
C GLU A 76 -8.23 -9.47 12.56
N GLY A 77 -7.90 -10.51 11.77
CA GLY A 77 -6.90 -10.41 10.70
C GLY A 77 -7.32 -9.51 9.54
N LEU A 78 -8.61 -9.42 9.23
CA LEU A 78 -9.14 -8.56 8.15
C LEU A 78 -8.97 -7.09 8.51
N TRP A 79 -9.31 -6.73 9.76
CA TRP A 79 -9.13 -5.37 10.28
C TRP A 79 -7.65 -4.98 10.41
N ALA A 80 -6.77 -5.94 10.72
CA ALA A 80 -5.33 -5.72 10.72
C ALA A 80 -4.78 -5.41 9.30
N HIS A 81 -5.30 -6.07 8.26
CA HIS A 81 -4.93 -5.77 6.88
C HIS A 81 -5.40 -4.38 6.44
N MET A 82 -6.63 -4.00 6.78
CA MET A 82 -7.18 -2.69 6.44
C MET A 82 -6.39 -1.54 7.08
N SER A 83 -6.12 -1.65 8.37
CA SER A 83 -5.35 -0.63 9.11
C SER A 83 -3.90 -0.58 8.66
N GLY A 84 -3.26 -1.73 8.43
CA GLY A 84 -1.90 -1.80 7.88
C GLY A 84 -1.80 -1.10 6.52
N PHE A 85 -2.70 -1.42 5.60
CA PHE A 85 -2.76 -0.80 4.28
C PHE A 85 -2.93 0.72 4.34
N ALA A 86 -3.87 1.19 5.16
CA ALA A 86 -4.13 2.62 5.34
C ALA A 86 -2.90 3.35 5.91
N CYS A 87 -2.26 2.80 6.95
CA CYS A 87 -1.04 3.37 7.52
C CYS A 87 0.09 3.46 6.48
N GLY A 88 0.30 2.41 5.69
CA GLY A 88 1.31 2.38 4.64
C GLY A 88 1.05 3.39 3.52
N ALA A 89 -0.20 3.51 3.07
CA ALA A 89 -0.60 4.49 2.08
C ALA A 89 -0.41 5.93 2.58
N ILE A 90 -0.78 6.23 3.83
CA ILE A 90 -0.58 7.55 4.43
C ILE A 90 0.91 7.87 4.54
N ALA A 91 1.73 6.93 5.05
CA ALA A 91 3.17 7.12 5.17
C ALA A 91 3.84 7.33 3.80
N GLY A 92 3.49 6.51 2.81
CA GLY A 92 3.98 6.64 1.43
C GLY A 92 3.57 7.96 0.79
N GLY A 93 2.32 8.38 0.98
CA GLY A 93 1.80 9.66 0.50
C GLY A 93 2.52 10.86 1.14
N GLY A 94 2.71 10.83 2.46
CA GLY A 94 3.47 11.84 3.19
C GLY A 94 4.93 11.96 2.73
N PHE A 95 5.57 10.83 2.43
CA PHE A 95 6.92 10.81 1.84
C PHE A 95 6.96 11.45 0.44
N LEU A 96 6.01 11.12 -0.45
CA LEU A 96 5.93 11.74 -1.77
C LEU A 96 5.66 13.24 -1.68
N TYR A 97 4.77 13.64 -0.77
CA TYR A 97 4.42 15.04 -0.54
C TYR A 97 5.63 15.86 -0.08
N THR A 98 6.34 15.39 0.94
CA THR A 98 7.56 16.05 1.44
C THR A 98 8.67 16.11 0.38
N ARG A 99 8.85 15.06 -0.43
CA ARG A 99 9.81 15.04 -1.54
C ARG A 99 9.45 16.05 -2.63
N GLY A 100 8.17 16.16 -2.99
CA GLY A 100 7.66 17.14 -3.94
C GLY A 100 7.86 18.59 -3.46
N TYR A 101 7.59 18.84 -2.17
CA TYR A 101 7.81 20.13 -1.54
C TYR A 101 9.29 20.54 -1.57
N ARG A 102 10.21 19.64 -1.16
CA ARG A 102 11.65 19.89 -1.21
C ARG A 102 12.13 20.21 -2.62
N ARG A 103 11.68 19.45 -3.64
CA ARG A 103 12.10 19.66 -5.04
C ARG A 103 11.69 21.04 -5.57
N LYS A 104 10.50 21.53 -5.23
CA LYS A 104 10.06 22.90 -5.60
C LYS A 104 10.94 23.97 -4.95
N LYS A 105 11.27 23.84 -3.65
CA LYS A 105 12.12 24.78 -2.92
C LYS A 105 13.54 24.86 -3.51
N TYR A 106 14.17 23.73 -3.84
CA TYR A 106 15.49 23.73 -4.49
C TYR A 106 15.44 24.40 -5.88
N ARG A 107 14.43 24.09 -6.70
CA ARG A 107 14.32 24.70 -8.04
C ARG A 107 13.99 26.20 -7.99
N ALA A 108 13.30 26.66 -6.95
CA ALA A 108 13.06 28.07 -6.71
C ALA A 108 14.31 28.81 -6.19
N GLY A 109 15.12 28.17 -5.35
CA GLY A 109 16.39 28.74 -4.84
C GLY A 109 17.51 28.82 -5.89
N TYR A 110 17.47 27.94 -6.89
CA TYR A 110 18.39 27.94 -8.05
C TYR A 110 17.70 28.42 -9.35
N GLY A 111 16.69 29.28 -9.25
CA GLY A 111 16.01 29.85 -10.42
C GLY A 111 16.97 30.63 -11.34
N PRO A 112 16.57 30.97 -12.58
CA PRO A 112 17.45 31.39 -13.70
C PRO A 112 18.30 32.66 -13.51
N GLY A 113 18.28 33.30 -12.34
CA GLY A 113 18.93 34.58 -12.06
C GLY A 113 20.47 34.56 -12.02
N TRP A 114 21.11 33.41 -12.24
CA TRP A 114 22.58 33.29 -12.22
C TRP A 114 23.22 33.32 -13.62
N TYR A 115 22.43 33.42 -14.69
CA TYR A 115 22.93 33.32 -16.07
C TYR A 115 23.25 34.66 -16.78
N GLY A 116 23.19 35.81 -16.10
CA GLY A 116 23.40 37.11 -16.77
C GLY A 116 23.64 38.28 -15.84
N GLN A 117 24.71 38.23 -15.05
CA GLN A 117 25.16 39.38 -14.23
C GLN A 117 26.66 39.69 -14.41
N ASN A 118 27.30 39.25 -15.49
CA ASN A 118 28.75 39.38 -15.67
C ASN A 118 29.12 40.16 -16.96
N ASP A 119 28.26 41.05 -17.41
CA ASP A 119 28.37 41.78 -18.68
C ASP A 119 28.12 43.28 -18.49
#